data_AF-A0A9D6V3G3-F1
#
_entry.id   AF-A0A9D6V3G3-F1
#
_cell.length_a   1.000
_cell.length_b   1.000
_cell.length_c   1.000
_cell.angle_alpha   90.00
_cell.angle_beta   90.00
_cell.angle_gamma   90.00
#
_symmetry.space_group_name_H-M   'P 1'
#
loop_
_entity.id
_entity.type
_entity.pdbx_description
1 polymer ?
#
loop_
_entity_poly.entity_id
_entity_poly.type
_entity_poly.pdbx_seq_one_letter_code
_entity_poly.pdbx_strand_id
1 'polypeptide(L)'
;MGCSLAASFAVLIKEFRRNDNPDFLFIEPAGMVTTQELVAASKLAQRDCNYEIGPVITLVNAEDFEFLWEERRNLLVAQMEDADLVALSRADLQEKTVLGRIKTEIEPFSKEIIELSTAKGQGLERVMNLLDSP
;
A
#
# COMPACT_ATOMS: atom_id res chain seq x y z
N MET A 1 2.16 -9.29 -18.04
CA MET A 1 1.78 -7.88 -17.86
C MET A 1 2.78 -7.07 -17.03
N GLY A 2 3.75 -7.67 -16.32
CA GLY A 2 4.73 -6.94 -15.50
C GLY A 2 5.79 -6.09 -16.24
N CYS A 3 6.16 -6.42 -17.49
CA CYS A 3 7.18 -5.63 -18.21
C CYS A 3 6.72 -4.21 -18.57
N SER A 4 5.40 -4.00 -18.76
CA SER A 4 4.86 -2.67 -19.08
C SER A 4 4.94 -1.75 -17.87
N LEU A 5 4.52 -2.24 -16.69
CA LEU A 5 4.57 -1.49 -15.44
C LEU A 5 6.01 -1.08 -15.09
N ALA A 6 6.94 -2.04 -15.12
CA ALA A 6 8.33 -1.76 -14.74
C ALA A 6 8.99 -0.71 -15.65
N ALA A 7 8.74 -0.80 -16.96
CA ALA A 7 9.27 0.16 -17.92
C ALA A 7 8.65 1.56 -17.77
N SER A 8 7.31 1.65 -17.67
CA SER A 8 6.63 2.94 -17.53
C SER A 8 6.95 3.61 -16.19
N PHE A 9 7.05 2.82 -15.12
CA PHE A 9 7.45 3.31 -13.80
C PHE A 9 8.85 3.89 -13.81
N ALA A 10 9.84 3.20 -14.40
CA ALA A 10 11.20 3.71 -14.50
C ALA A 10 11.31 5.02 -15.29
N VAL A 11 10.50 5.18 -16.35
CA VAL A 11 10.42 6.45 -17.09
C VAL A 11 9.83 7.55 -16.21
N LEU A 12 8.73 7.27 -15.50
CA LEU A 12 8.07 8.23 -14.62
C LEU A 12 9.00 8.74 -13.51
N ILE A 13 9.72 7.84 -12.84
CA ILE A 13 10.67 8.22 -11.78
C ILE A 13 11.77 9.13 -12.33
N LYS A 14 12.30 8.84 -13.52
CA LYS A 14 13.32 9.70 -14.17
C LYS A 14 12.79 11.09 -14.46
N GLU A 15 11.54 11.19 -14.92
CA GLU A 15 10.91 12.47 -15.22
C GLU A 15 10.76 13.31 -13.95
N PHE A 16 10.22 12.74 -12.87
CA PHE A 16 10.13 13.43 -11.58
C PHE A 16 11.50 13.82 -11.05
N ARG A 17 12.49 12.92 -11.10
CA ARG A 17 13.84 13.22 -10.61
C ARG A 17 14.50 14.37 -11.36
N ARG A 18 14.27 14.46 -12.68
CA ARG A 18 14.89 15.49 -13.53
C ARG A 18 14.18 16.84 -13.44
N ASN A 19 12.85 16.83 -13.39
CA ASN A 19 12.07 18.05 -13.55
C ASN A 19 11.68 18.68 -12.21
N ASP A 20 11.39 17.86 -11.20
CA ASP A 20 10.82 18.32 -9.93
C ASP A 20 11.72 18.03 -8.72
N ASN A 21 12.48 16.91 -8.77
CA ASN A 21 13.36 16.41 -7.72
C ASN A 21 12.74 16.50 -6.30
N PRO A 22 11.58 15.86 -6.08
CA PRO A 22 10.87 15.97 -4.79
C PRO A 22 11.63 15.25 -3.67
N ASP A 23 11.42 15.71 -2.43
CA ASP A 23 11.91 15.02 -1.23
C ASP A 23 11.17 13.69 -1.00
N PHE A 24 9.86 13.66 -1.29
CA PHE A 24 9.01 12.48 -1.18
C PHE A 24 8.16 12.30 -2.42
N LEU A 25 8.03 11.05 -2.88
CA LEU A 25 7.14 10.67 -3.97
C LEU A 25 6.21 9.54 -3.50
N PHE A 26 4.92 9.84 -3.40
CA PHE A 26 3.90 8.85 -3.13
C PHE A 26 3.39 8.26 -4.44
N ILE A 27 3.25 6.94 -4.49
CA ILE A 27 2.81 6.24 -5.68
C ILE A 27 1.62 5.36 -5.34
N GLU A 28 0.50 5.63 -6.01
CA GLU A 28 -0.67 4.78 -6.00
C GLU A 28 -0.66 3.95 -7.28
N PRO A 29 -0.45 2.63 -7.20
CA PRO A 29 -0.49 1.80 -8.38
C PRO A 29 -1.95 1.55 -8.82
N ALA A 30 -2.14 1.14 -10.07
CA ALA A 30 -3.44 0.67 -10.52
C ALA A 30 -3.92 -0.52 -9.66
N GLY A 31 -5.24 -0.64 -9.44
CA GLY A 31 -5.81 -1.54 -8.42
C GLY A 31 -5.56 -3.05 -8.58
N MET A 32 -4.88 -3.49 -9.64
CA MET A 32 -4.53 -4.91 -9.88
C MET A 32 -3.05 -5.21 -9.65
N VAL A 33 -2.25 -4.23 -9.23
CA VAL A 33 -0.81 -4.40 -8.98
C VAL A 33 -0.60 -4.98 -7.59
N THR A 34 0.30 -5.94 -7.47
CA THR A 34 0.70 -6.53 -6.18
C THR A 34 1.86 -5.77 -5.54
N THR A 35 2.08 -5.96 -4.23
CA THR A 35 3.22 -5.35 -3.53
C THR A 35 4.55 -5.78 -4.15
N GLN A 36 4.68 -7.06 -4.51
CA GLN A 36 5.88 -7.58 -5.16
C GLN A 36 6.15 -6.94 -6.52
N GLU A 37 5.11 -6.74 -7.34
CA GLU A 37 5.24 -6.06 -8.64
C GLU A 37 5.68 -4.60 -8.48
N LEU A 38 5.10 -3.88 -7.52
CA LEU A 38 5.46 -2.48 -7.24
C LEU A 38 6.89 -2.34 -6.73
N VAL A 39 7.31 -3.20 -5.79
CA VAL A 39 8.67 -3.20 -5.24
C VAL A 39 9.68 -3.59 -6.32
N ALA A 40 9.36 -4.57 -7.18
CA ALA A 40 10.23 -4.96 -8.29
C ALA A 40 10.39 -3.83 -9.32
N ALA A 41 9.30 -3.16 -9.69
CA ALA A 41 9.34 -1.99 -10.59
C ALA A 41 10.18 -0.85 -10.00
N SER A 42 10.02 -0.59 -8.70
CA SER A 42 10.82 0.40 -7.98
C SER A 42 12.31 0.04 -7.96
N LYS A 43 12.68 -1.19 -7.62
CA LYS A 43 14.09 -1.63 -7.64
C LYS A 43 14.71 -1.55 -9.03
N LEU A 44 13.93 -1.77 -10.08
CA LEU A 44 14.42 -1.64 -11.46
C LEU A 44 14.78 -0.18 -11.79
N ALA A 45 13.91 0.76 -11.40
CA ALA A 45 14.11 2.19 -11.66
C ALA A 45 15.32 2.76 -10.89
N GLN A 46 15.71 2.17 -9.74
CA GLN A 46 16.93 2.54 -9.01
C GLN A 46 18.22 2.35 -9.81
N ARG A 47 18.22 1.54 -10.90
CA ARG A 47 19.41 1.38 -11.76
C ARG A 47 19.81 2.67 -12.46
N ASP A 48 18.86 3.57 -12.69
CA ASP A 48 19.05 4.78 -13.47
C ASP A 48 18.82 6.07 -12.65
N CYS A 49 18.29 5.95 -11.42
CA CYS A 49 17.98 7.07 -10.54
C CYS A 49 18.30 6.70 -9.09
N ASN A 50 19.00 7.57 -8.36
CA ASN A 50 19.28 7.34 -6.94
C ASN A 50 18.14 7.88 -6.07
N TYR A 51 17.48 6.98 -5.34
CA TYR A 51 16.44 7.28 -4.35
C TYR A 51 16.25 6.07 -3.41
N GLU A 52 15.59 6.30 -2.29
CA GLU A 52 15.25 5.26 -1.32
C GLU A 52 13.81 4.79 -1.54
N ILE A 53 13.59 3.48 -1.44
CA ILE A 53 12.23 2.91 -1.51
C ILE A 53 11.67 2.98 -0.10
N GLY A 54 10.71 3.88 0.10
CA GLY A 54 9.96 4.00 1.34
C GLY A 54 9.02 2.81 1.58
N PRO A 55 8.24 2.86 2.68
CA PRO A 55 7.39 1.75 3.07
C PRO A 55 6.24 1.51 2.08
N VAL A 56 5.79 0.26 2.00
CA VAL A 56 4.57 -0.11 1.27
C VAL A 56 3.39 -0.20 2.23
N ILE A 57 2.37 0.60 1.98
CA ILE A 57 1.13 0.64 2.77
C ILE A 57 -0.03 0.15 1.92
N THR A 58 -0.75 -0.85 2.39
CA THR A 58 -1.93 -1.39 1.72
C THR A 58 -3.18 -0.89 2.41
N LEU A 59 -4.04 -0.19 1.66
CA LEU A 59 -5.33 0.28 2.15
C LEU A 59 -6.40 -0.77 1.86
N VAL A 60 -7.04 -1.27 2.92
CA VAL A 60 -8.19 -2.18 2.82
C VAL A 60 -9.44 -1.38 3.18
N ASN A 61 -10.44 -1.33 2.30
CA ASN A 61 -11.72 -0.70 2.63
C ASN A 61 -12.54 -1.64 3.50
N ALA A 62 -12.84 -1.23 4.74
CA ALA A 62 -13.62 -2.05 5.66
C ALA A 62 -15.07 -2.24 5.20
N GLU A 63 -15.64 -1.26 4.50
CA GLU A 63 -17.03 -1.29 4.03
C GLU A 63 -17.24 -2.32 2.92
N ASP A 64 -16.30 -2.41 1.99
CA ASP A 64 -16.38 -3.31 0.83
C ASP A 64 -15.64 -4.65 1.05
N PHE A 65 -15.08 -4.87 2.24
CA PHE A 65 -14.15 -5.97 2.49
C PHE A 65 -14.72 -7.33 2.14
N GLU A 66 -15.90 -7.68 2.66
CA GLU A 66 -16.49 -9.02 2.48
C GLU A 66 -16.69 -9.34 0.98
N PHE A 67 -17.23 -8.38 0.24
CA PHE A 67 -17.45 -8.52 -1.20
C PHE A 67 -16.12 -8.66 -1.95
N LEU A 68 -15.13 -7.81 -1.66
CA LEU A 68 -13.83 -7.88 -2.32
C LEU A 68 -13.04 -9.13 -1.93
N TRP A 69 -13.20 -9.61 -0.70
CA TRP A 69 -12.58 -10.84 -0.20
C TRP A 69 -13.15 -12.05 -0.91
N GLU A 70 -14.46 -12.13 -1.07
CA GLU A 70 -15.11 -13.21 -1.82
C GLU A 70 -14.69 -13.22 -3.30
N GLU A 71 -14.73 -12.06 -3.95
CA GLU A 71 -14.49 -11.95 -5.40
C GLU A 71 -13.00 -12.03 -5.78
N ARG A 72 -12.10 -11.50 -4.93
CA ARG A 72 -10.71 -11.22 -5.31
C ARG A 72 -9.70 -11.53 -4.20
N ARG A 73 -9.99 -12.52 -3.34
CA ARG A 73 -9.11 -12.93 -2.22
C ARG A 73 -7.63 -12.96 -2.57
N ASN A 74 -7.27 -13.67 -3.64
CA ASN A 74 -5.87 -13.89 -4.01
C ASN A 74 -5.15 -12.58 -4.35
N LEU A 75 -5.84 -11.61 -4.96
CA LEU A 75 -5.27 -10.31 -5.26
C LEU A 75 -5.09 -9.49 -3.99
N LEU A 76 -6.09 -9.45 -3.11
CA LEU A 76 -6.00 -8.75 -1.83
C LEU A 76 -4.85 -9.30 -0.98
N VAL A 77 -4.74 -10.64 -0.91
CA VAL A 77 -3.62 -11.30 -0.23
C VAL A 77 -2.29 -10.87 -0.85
N ALA A 78 -2.14 -10.91 -2.18
CA ALA A 78 -0.90 -10.49 -2.84
C ALA A 78 -0.58 -8.99 -2.70
N GLN A 79 -1.58 -8.16 -2.38
CA GLN A 79 -1.41 -6.75 -2.04
C GLN A 79 -1.05 -6.53 -0.57
N MET A 80 -1.44 -7.43 0.33
CA MET A 80 -1.08 -7.35 1.76
C MET A 80 0.26 -8.03 2.05
N GLU A 81 0.56 -9.11 1.34
CA GLU A 81 1.83 -9.82 1.44
C GLU A 81 2.99 -8.85 1.16
N ASP A 82 4.01 -8.95 2.00
CA ASP A 82 5.20 -8.09 2.01
C ASP A 82 4.96 -6.61 2.32
N ALA A 83 3.72 -6.11 2.41
CA ALA A 83 3.43 -4.75 2.83
C ALA A 83 3.96 -4.51 4.26
N ASP A 84 4.44 -3.30 4.52
CA ASP A 84 4.95 -2.90 5.84
C ASP A 84 3.81 -2.56 6.79
N LEU A 85 2.67 -2.13 6.24
CA LEU A 85 1.48 -1.78 7.00
C LEU A 85 0.22 -2.08 6.17
N VAL A 86 -0.75 -2.75 6.79
CA VAL A 86 -2.11 -2.86 6.25
C VAL A 86 -3.02 -1.95 7.06
N ALA A 87 -3.61 -0.95 6.41
CA ALA A 87 -4.49 0.01 7.04
C ALA A 87 -5.95 -0.25 6.63
N LEU A 88 -6.75 -0.66 7.60
CA LEU A 88 -8.17 -0.88 7.45
C LEU A 88 -8.90 0.48 7.48
N SER A 89 -9.15 1.02 6.30
CA SER A 89 -9.76 2.33 6.09
C SER A 89 -11.26 2.35 6.37
N ARG A 90 -11.78 3.55 6.66
CA ARG A 90 -13.19 3.80 7.07
C ARG A 90 -13.59 3.02 8.32
N ALA A 91 -12.64 2.75 9.21
CA ALA A 91 -12.88 1.99 10.42
C ALA A 91 -13.95 2.63 11.32
N ASP A 92 -14.08 3.95 11.30
CA ASP A 92 -15.08 4.69 12.07
C ASP A 92 -16.53 4.43 11.63
N LEU A 93 -16.75 3.88 10.43
CA LEU A 93 -18.07 3.54 9.91
C LEU A 93 -18.51 2.12 10.24
N GLN A 94 -17.65 1.32 10.88
CA GLN A 94 -17.89 -0.10 11.11
C GLN A 94 -17.99 -0.41 12.61
N GLU A 95 -18.77 -1.44 12.93
CA GLU A 95 -18.80 -1.97 14.29
C GLU A 95 -17.48 -2.66 14.65
N LYS A 96 -17.08 -2.59 15.91
CA LYS A 96 -15.84 -3.24 16.40
C LYS A 96 -15.81 -4.75 16.15
N THR A 97 -16.97 -5.40 16.17
CA THR A 97 -17.15 -6.83 15.85
C THR A 97 -16.80 -7.13 14.39
N VAL A 98 -17.24 -6.28 13.46
CA VAL A 98 -16.94 -6.37 12.03
C VAL A 98 -15.44 -6.16 11.81
N LEU A 99 -14.87 -5.08 12.38
CA LEU A 99 -13.43 -4.81 12.29
C LEU A 99 -12.59 -5.96 12.86
N GLY A 100 -12.99 -6.53 13.99
CA GLY A 100 -12.32 -7.68 14.60
C GLY A 100 -12.33 -8.93 13.72
N ARG A 101 -13.42 -9.18 12.99
CA ARG A 101 -13.51 -10.27 12.02
C ARG A 101 -12.54 -10.02 10.86
N ILE A 102 -12.59 -8.84 10.24
CA ILE A 102 -11.73 -8.48 9.10
C ILE A 102 -10.25 -8.64 9.49
N LYS A 103 -9.85 -8.14 10.67
CA LYS A 103 -8.47 -8.27 11.16
C LYS A 103 -8.05 -9.73 11.30
N THR A 104 -8.89 -10.57 11.90
CA THR A 104 -8.62 -12.01 12.03
C THR A 104 -8.40 -12.68 10.67
N GLU A 105 -9.18 -12.29 9.65
CA GLU A 105 -9.06 -12.85 8.30
C GLU A 105 -7.76 -12.45 7.59
N ILE A 106 -7.28 -11.22 7.80
CA ILE A 106 -6.10 -10.67 7.09
C ILE A 106 -4.78 -10.79 7.89
N GLU A 107 -4.84 -11.06 9.18
CA GLU A 107 -3.69 -11.25 10.08
C GLU A 107 -2.64 -12.24 9.52
N PRO A 108 -3.01 -13.40 8.94
CA PRO A 108 -2.02 -14.34 8.39
C PRO A 108 -1.19 -13.78 7.24
N PHE A 109 -1.62 -12.69 6.60
CA PHE A 109 -1.01 -12.11 5.40
C PHE A 109 -0.39 -10.73 5.66
N SER A 110 -0.45 -10.23 6.89
CA SER A 110 -0.10 -8.85 7.24
C SER A 110 0.95 -8.83 8.34
N LYS A 111 2.02 -8.01 8.18
CA LYS A 111 3.02 -7.80 9.24
C LYS A 111 2.48 -6.95 10.38
N GLU A 112 1.70 -5.93 10.03
CA GLU A 112 1.09 -4.99 10.94
C GLU A 112 -0.26 -4.54 10.38
N ILE A 113 -1.27 -4.43 11.26
CA ILE A 113 -2.61 -3.97 10.89
C ILE A 113 -3.03 -2.80 11.79
N ILE A 114 -3.52 -1.73 11.18
CA ILE A 114 -4.14 -0.62 11.90
C ILE A 114 -5.57 -0.38 11.43
N GLU A 115 -6.38 0.17 12.33
CA GLU A 115 -7.62 0.85 11.95
C GLU A 115 -7.29 2.28 11.54
N LEU A 116 -7.81 2.70 10.39
CA LEU A 116 -7.57 4.02 9.83
C LEU A 116 -8.91 4.75 9.62
N SER A 117 -9.02 5.95 10.18
CA SER A 117 -10.10 6.89 9.89
C SER A 117 -9.51 8.27 9.67
N THR A 118 -9.61 8.76 8.43
CA THR A 118 -9.22 10.14 8.10
C THR A 118 -10.18 11.16 8.70
N ALA A 119 -11.46 10.80 8.90
CA ALA A 119 -12.46 11.66 9.52
C ALA A 119 -12.23 11.85 11.03
N LYS A 120 -11.65 10.86 11.71
CA LYS A 120 -11.36 10.89 13.16
C LYS A 120 -9.87 11.08 13.48
N GLY A 121 -9.01 11.08 12.46
CA GLY A 121 -7.55 11.08 12.62
C GLY A 121 -6.97 9.78 13.21
N GLN A 122 -7.80 8.74 13.37
CA GLN A 122 -7.36 7.45 13.91
C GLN A 122 -6.35 6.80 12.96
N GLY A 123 -5.22 6.33 13.50
CA GLY A 123 -4.20 5.61 12.74
C GLY A 123 -3.25 6.48 11.91
N LEU A 124 -3.53 7.79 11.76
CA LEU A 124 -2.67 8.69 10.96
C LEU A 124 -1.26 8.82 11.55
N GLU A 125 -1.14 8.94 12.87
CA GLU A 125 0.18 9.02 13.53
C GLU A 125 1.05 7.80 13.19
N ARG A 126 0.46 6.60 13.15
CA ARG A 126 1.21 5.39 12.83
C ARG A 126 1.70 5.37 11.39
N VAL A 127 0.88 5.86 10.46
CA VAL A 127 1.25 6.05 9.05
C VAL A 127 2.41 7.05 8.94
N MET A 128 2.33 8.19 9.62
CA MET A 128 3.39 9.21 9.60
C MET A 128 4.71 8.67 10.18
N ASN A 129 4.66 7.98 11.32
CA ASN A 129 5.85 7.37 11.92
C ASN A 129 6.55 6.34 11.01
N LEU A 130 5.81 5.72 10.08
CA LEU A 130 6.36 4.80 9.09
C LEU A 130 7.17 5.56 8.02
N LEU A 131 6.76 6.78 7.69
CA LEU A 131 7.43 7.64 6.71
C LEU A 131 8.68 8.32 7.28
N ASP A 132 8.69 8.58 8.60
CA ASP A 132 9.80 9.21 9.32
C ASP A 132 10.89 8.21 9.76
N SER A 133 10.67 6.91 9.53
CA SER A 133 11.66 5.87 9.86
C SER A 133 12.78 5.86 8.83
N PRO A 134 14.06 5.96 9.25
CA PRO A 134 15.22 6.02 8.37
C PRO A 134 15.51 4.71 7.62
#